data_AF-A0A2S8BDA3-F1
#
_entry.id   AF-A0A2S8BDA3-F1
#
_cell.length_a   1.000
_cell.length_b   1.000
_cell.length_c   1.000
_cell.angle_alpha   90.00
_cell.angle_beta   90.00
_cell.angle_gamma   90.00
#
_symmetry.space_group_name_H-M   'P 1'
#
loop_
_entity.id
_entity.type
_entity.pdbx_description
1 polymer ?
#
loop_
_entity_poly.entity_id
_entity_poly.type
_entity_poly.pdbx_seq_one_letter_code
_entity_poly.pdbx_strand_id
1 'polypeptide(L)'
;MIEAKAALIADPFLAAAPLLTELGLRVLAVEHLLSADPTDPVDTGEDDLALLQLTSGSTGAPKAVRITHRNVVANAEAMFVAPATTSTPT
;
A
#
# COMPACT_ATOMS: atom_id res chain seq x y z
N MET A 1 -16.55 2.37 -6.73
CA MET A 1 -15.72 3.45 -6.15
C MET A 1 -15.10 2.91 -4.86
N ILE A 2 -13.84 3.22 -4.57
CA ILE A 2 -13.21 2.80 -3.31
C ILE A 2 -13.74 3.75 -2.23
N GLU A 3 -14.40 3.23 -1.19
CA GLU A 3 -14.95 4.00 -0.08
C GLU A 3 -13.87 4.34 0.95
N ALA A 4 -12.82 5.05 0.51
CA ALA A 4 -11.75 5.46 1.40
C ALA A 4 -12.28 6.44 2.46
N LYS A 5 -11.96 6.18 3.73
CA LYS A 5 -12.29 7.07 4.87
C LYS A 5 -11.12 7.97 5.26
N ALA A 6 -9.91 7.60 4.86
CA ALA A 6 -8.68 8.30 5.20
C ALA A 6 -7.70 8.25 4.03
N ALA A 7 -6.79 9.23 4.00
CA ALA A 7 -5.67 9.30 3.07
C ALA A 7 -4.38 9.45 3.87
N LEU A 8 -3.44 8.51 3.68
CA LEU A 8 -2.10 8.62 4.22
C LEU A 8 -1.22 9.33 3.18
N ILE A 9 -0.54 10.40 3.58
CA ILE A 9 0.29 11.21 2.68
C ILE A 9 1.66 11.51 3.32
N ALA A 10 2.67 11.68 2.48
CA ALA A 10 4.03 12.08 2.86
C ALA A 10 4.55 13.07 1.82
N ASP A 11 5.72 13.67 2.04
CA ASP A 11 6.32 14.57 1.07
C ASP A 11 6.58 13.88 -0.29
N PRO A 12 6.37 14.59 -1.42
CA PRO A 12 5.96 16.00 -1.53
C PRO A 12 4.42 16.21 -1.54
N PHE A 13 3.64 15.17 -1.23
CA PHE A 13 2.18 15.18 -1.33
C PHE A 13 1.48 15.85 -0.14
N LEU A 14 2.20 16.36 0.85
CA LEU A 14 1.63 17.16 1.94
C LEU A 14 0.84 18.38 1.40
N ALA A 15 1.25 18.94 0.27
CA ALA A 15 0.54 20.05 -0.39
C ALA A 15 -0.90 19.69 -0.82
N ALA A 16 -1.24 18.40 -0.97
CA ALA A 16 -2.58 17.95 -1.32
C ALA A 16 -3.52 17.82 -0.10
N ALA A 17 -3.02 17.98 1.13
CA ALA A 17 -3.82 17.81 2.36
C ALA A 17 -5.09 18.66 2.41
N PRO A 18 -5.09 19.96 2.03
CA PRO A 18 -6.30 20.78 2.06
C PRO A 18 -7.39 20.22 1.12
N LEU A 19 -7.02 19.88 -0.12
CA LEU A 19 -7.94 19.31 -1.11
C LEU A 19 -8.52 17.98 -0.63
N LEU A 20 -7.70 17.07 -0.08
CA LEU A 20 -8.18 15.79 0.42
C LEU A 20 -9.15 15.95 1.60
N THR A 21 -8.91 16.96 2.45
CA THR A 21 -9.80 17.29 3.57
C THR A 21 -11.13 17.85 3.07
N GLU A 22 -11.12 18.73 2.06
CA GLU A 22 -12.33 19.25 1.40
C GLU A 22 -13.16 18.14 0.74
N LEU A 23 -12.50 17.10 0.22
CA LEU A 23 -13.13 15.88 -0.30
C LEU A 23 -13.70 14.96 0.80
N GLY A 24 -13.58 15.34 2.08
CA GLY A 24 -14.14 14.62 3.22
C GLY A 24 -13.27 13.47 3.73
N LEU A 25 -12.02 13.35 3.29
CA LEU A 25 -11.09 12.33 3.77
C LEU A 25 -10.40 12.76 5.06
N ARG A 26 -10.23 11.83 5.99
CA ARG A 26 -9.30 12.03 7.11
C ARG A 26 -7.86 11.97 6.60
N VAL A 27 -7.17 13.10 6.56
CA VAL A 27 -5.78 13.16 6.12
C VAL A 27 -4.83 12.81 7.27
N LEU A 28 -3.91 11.89 7.02
CA LEU A 28 -2.91 11.42 7.99
C LEU A 28 -1.51 11.59 7.38
N ALA A 29 -0.67 12.42 8.01
CA ALA A 29 0.72 12.54 7.60
C ALA A 29 1.53 11.34 8.13
N VAL A 30 2.30 10.69 7.25
CA VAL A 30 3.10 9.50 7.61
C VAL A 30 4.09 9.81 8.73
N GLU A 31 4.69 11.00 8.73
CA GLU A 31 5.61 11.45 9.78
C GLU A 31 4.98 11.44 11.18
N HIS A 32 3.70 11.81 11.30
CA HIS A 32 2.97 11.80 12.57
C HIS A 32 2.59 10.39 13.01
N LEU A 33 2.36 9.47 12.05
CA LEU A 33 2.09 8.06 12.37
C LEU A 33 3.34 7.35 12.87
N LEU A 34 4.51 7.68 12.30
CA LEU A 34 5.78 7.09 12.69
C LEU A 34 6.30 7.59 14.06
N SER A 35 5.86 8.77 14.50
CA SER A 35 6.21 9.32 15.82
C SER A 35 5.22 8.98 16.92
N ALA A 36 4.09 8.36 16.59
CA ALA A 36 3.10 7.90 17.56
C ALA A 36 3.55 6.60 18.25
N ASP A 37 2.98 6.35 19.43
CA ASP A 37 3.18 5.07 20.11
C ASP A 37 2.62 3.91 19.25
N PRO A 38 3.33 2.78 19.14
CA PRO A 38 2.84 1.61 18.42
C PRO A 38 1.51 1.11 18.98
N THR A 39 0.63 0.67 18.08
CA THR A 39 -0.63 0.00 18.44
C THR A 39 -0.49 -1.51 18.30
N ASP A 40 -1.34 -2.24 19.00
CA ASP A 40 -1.46 -3.68 18.79
C ASP A 40 -1.90 -3.98 17.34
N PRO A 41 -1.33 -5.01 16.69
CA PRO A 41 -1.73 -5.42 15.37
C PRO A 41 -3.18 -5.93 15.40
N VAL A 42 -3.91 -5.67 14.31
CA VAL A 42 -5.25 -6.22 14.11
C VAL A 42 -5.13 -7.67 13.65
N ASP A 43 -5.90 -8.56 14.26
CA ASP A 43 -5.97 -9.96 13.84
C ASP A 43 -6.56 -10.07 12.42
N THR A 44 -5.88 -10.81 11.55
CA THR A 44 -6.22 -10.93 10.12
C THR A 44 -5.96 -12.36 9.64
N GLY A 45 -6.87 -12.89 8.81
CA GLY A 45 -6.69 -14.16 8.13
C GLY A 45 -5.81 -14.04 6.89
N GLU A 46 -5.17 -15.14 6.49
CA GLU A 46 -4.30 -15.18 5.32
C GLU A 46 -5.02 -14.81 4.00
N ASP A 47 -6.29 -15.17 3.89
CA ASP A 47 -7.13 -14.91 2.71
C ASP A 47 -7.87 -13.57 2.80
N ASP A 48 -7.71 -12.84 3.90
CA ASP A 48 -8.23 -11.48 4.02
C ASP A 48 -7.48 -10.53 3.10
N LEU A 49 -8.20 -9.51 2.64
CA LEU A 49 -7.64 -8.47 1.78
C LEU A 49 -6.66 -7.60 2.57
N ALA A 50 -5.38 -7.64 2.20
CA ALA A 50 -4.35 -6.79 2.78
C ALA A 50 -4.32 -5.41 2.11
N LEU A 51 -4.42 -5.39 0.77
CA LEU A 51 -4.32 -4.15 -0.01
C LEU A 51 -5.06 -4.20 -1.35
N LEU A 52 -5.50 -3.02 -1.78
CA LEU A 52 -6.03 -2.75 -3.11
C LEU A 52 -5.04 -1.88 -3.88
N GLN A 53 -4.16 -2.51 -4.66
CA GLN A 53 -3.14 -1.77 -5.39
C GLN A 53 -3.72 -1.19 -6.67
N LEU A 54 -3.75 0.14 -6.77
CA LEU A 54 -4.17 0.83 -7.99
C LEU A 54 -3.10 0.70 -9.06
N THR A 55 -3.55 0.43 -10.28
CA THR A 55 -2.71 0.42 -11.48
C THR A 55 -3.16 1.54 -12.41
N SER A 56 -2.21 2.18 -13.10
CA SER A 56 -2.50 3.29 -14.02
C SER A 56 -3.46 2.90 -15.14
N GLY A 57 -3.51 1.62 -15.50
CA GLY A 57 -4.41 1.09 -16.52
C GLY A 57 -4.10 1.66 -17.90
N SER A 58 -3.13 1.09 -18.62
CA SER A 58 -2.74 1.56 -19.96
C SER A 58 -3.85 1.46 -21.03
N THR A 59 -4.95 0.78 -20.72
CA THR A 59 -6.06 0.48 -21.65
C THR A 59 -7.43 0.98 -21.18
N GLY A 60 -7.50 1.81 -20.13
CA GLY A 60 -8.78 2.34 -19.65
C GLY A 60 -8.73 2.91 -18.23
N ALA A 61 -9.85 2.83 -17.51
CA ALA A 61 -9.93 3.32 -16.14
C ALA A 61 -8.96 2.56 -15.20
N PRO A 62 -8.37 3.24 -14.20
CA PRO A 62 -7.54 2.60 -13.17
C PRO A 62 -8.24 1.41 -12.53
N LYS A 63 -7.49 0.31 -12.35
CA LYS A 63 -8.00 -0.92 -11.72
C LYS A 63 -7.31 -1.15 -10.39
N ALA A 64 -8.10 -1.58 -9.40
CA ALA A 64 -7.60 -2.02 -8.10
C ALA A 64 -7.35 -3.53 -8.11
N VAL A 65 -6.08 -3.92 -7.98
CA VAL A 65 -5.67 -5.33 -7.82
C VAL A 65 -5.87 -5.72 -6.36
N ARG A 66 -6.62 -6.80 -6.11
CA ARG A 66 -6.80 -7.37 -4.77
C ARG A 66 -5.57 -8.20 -4.41
N ILE A 67 -4.96 -7.91 -3.28
CA ILE A 67 -3.79 -8.62 -2.77
C ILE A 67 -4.10 -9.00 -1.33
N THR A 68 -4.08 -10.31 -1.05
CA THR A 68 -4.32 -10.85 0.30
C THR A 68 -3.04 -10.90 1.13
N HIS A 69 -3.17 -11.15 2.43
CA HIS A 69 -2.02 -11.37 3.32
C HIS A 69 -1.14 -12.53 2.81
N ARG A 70 -1.73 -13.64 2.37
CA ARG A 70 -1.03 -14.77 1.76
C ARG A 70 -0.21 -14.35 0.54
N ASN A 71 -0.75 -13.49 -0.31
CA ASN A 71 -0.02 -13.01 -1.49
C ASN A 71 1.23 -12.19 -1.09
N VAL A 72 1.12 -11.34 -0.06
CA VAL A 72 2.24 -10.55 0.43
C VAL A 72 3.35 -11.44 0.96
N VAL A 73 3.00 -12.42 1.81
CA VAL A 73 3.97 -13.37 2.39
C VAL A 73 4.64 -14.19 1.30
N ALA A 74 3.88 -14.80 0.38
CA ALA A 74 4.44 -15.59 -0.71
C ALA A 74 5.40 -14.78 -1.61
N ASN A 75 5.09 -13.51 -1.87
CA ASN A 75 5.97 -12.62 -2.62
C ASN A 75 7.26 -12.29 -1.84
N ALA A 76 7.17 -12.02 -0.53
CA ALA A 76 8.34 -11.77 0.30
C ALA A 76 9.25 -13.00 0.38
N GLU A 77 8.68 -14.19 0.57
CA GLU A 77 9.42 -15.46 0.56
C GLU A 77 10.16 -15.67 -0.76
N ALA A 78 9.50 -15.44 -1.90
CA ALA A 78 10.13 -15.56 -3.21
C ALA A 78 11.34 -14.61 -3.38
N MET A 79 11.30 -13.41 -2.79
CA MET A 79 12.44 -12.47 -2.79
C MET A 79 13.62 -12.96 -1.94
N PHE A 80 13.37 -13.66 -0.85
CA PHE A 80 14.43 -14.24 0.00
C PHE A 80 15.00 -15.55 -0.54
N VAL A 81 14.15 -16.37 -1.18
CA VAL A 81 14.52 -17.69 -1.75
C VAL A 81 15.16 -17.56 -3.13
N ALA A 82 15.17 -16.38 -3.74
CA ALA A 82 15.87 -16.11 -5.00
C ALA A 82 17.29 -15.49 -4.82
N PRO A 83 18.27 -16.14 -4.18
CA PRO A 83 19.66 -15.95 -4.58
C PRO A 83 19.99 -16.88 -5.76
N ALA A 84 20.64 -16.34 -6.80
CA ALA A 84 21.28 -17.03 -7.93
C ALA A 84 20.51 -17.21 -9.26
N THR A 85 20.01 -16.11 -9.84
CA THR A 85 20.05 -15.96 -11.31
C THR A 85 20.83 -14.72 -11.72
N THR A 86 22.07 -14.58 -11.23
CA THR A 86 23.04 -13.72 -11.91
C THR A 86 23.50 -14.43 -13.16
N SER A 87 23.09 -13.95 -14.33
CA SER A 87 23.71 -14.31 -15.60
C SER A 87 25.21 -14.04 -15.53
N THR A 88 26.03 -15.05 -15.78
CA THR A 88 27.48 -14.89 -15.94
C THR A 88 27.74 -13.97 -17.14
N PRO A 89 28.54 -12.90 -17.02
CA PRO A 89 28.92 -12.10 -18.18
C PRO A 89 29.84 -12.95 -19.08
N THR A 90 29.54 -12.95 -20.38
CA THR A 90 30.36 -13.57 -21.44
C THR A 90 31.61 -12.75 -21.71
#